data_AF-A0A2V8KCP0-F1
#
_entry.id   AF-A0A2V8KCP0-F1
#
_cell.length_a   1.000
_cell.length_b   1.000
_cell.length_c   1.000
_cell.angle_alpha   90.00
_cell.angle_beta   90.00
_cell.angle_gamma   90.00
#
_symmetry.space_group_name_H-M   'P 1'
#
loop_
_entity.id
_entity.type
_entity.pdbx_description
1 polymer ?
#
loop_
_entity_poly.entity_id
_entity_poly.type
_entity_poly.pdbx_seq_one_letter_code
_entity_poly.pdbx_strand_id
1 'polypeptide(L)'
;MEIFKKDYIRKVLDAYRRTPGTTGVVRRNDRLLAAVLYDRGVPVTAVENALLLAASRRIFRSPDAVPLQPIRSLYYLLPVIDEVLQLRISQDYFRYLQLHIDRLQKKNITS
;
A
#
# COMPACT_ATOMS: atom_id res chain seq x y z
N MET A 1 -0.87 -5.55 -22.28
CA MET A 1 -1.91 -6.45 -21.75
C MET A 1 -2.80 -5.63 -20.84
N GLU A 2 -3.98 -5.26 -21.33
CA GLU A 2 -4.95 -4.45 -20.58
C GLU A 2 -5.54 -5.33 -19.47
N ILE A 3 -5.36 -4.92 -18.21
CA ILE A 3 -6.02 -5.59 -17.09
C ILE A 3 -7.49 -5.16 -17.13
N PHE A 4 -8.43 -6.09 -17.01
CA PHE A 4 -9.84 -5.73 -16.89
C PHE A 4 -10.08 -4.95 -15.58
N LYS A 5 -10.90 -3.89 -15.62
CA LYS A 5 -11.22 -3.04 -14.46
C LYS A 5 -11.54 -3.82 -13.18
N LYS A 6 -12.27 -4.93 -13.29
CA LYS A 6 -12.60 -5.81 -12.16
C LYS A 6 -11.36 -6.45 -11.53
N ASP A 7 -10.42 -6.93 -12.35
CA ASP A 7 -9.16 -7.52 -11.87
C ASP A 7 -8.26 -6.48 -11.23
N TYR A 8 -8.21 -5.28 -11.80
CA TYR A 8 -7.50 -4.15 -11.21
C TYR A 8 -8.03 -3.84 -9.81
N ILE A 9 -9.34 -3.63 -9.70
CA ILE A 9 -10.01 -3.32 -8.43
C ILE A 9 -9.73 -4.43 -7.41
N ARG A 10 -9.87 -5.70 -7.82
CA ARG A 10 -9.59 -6.83 -6.95
C ARG A 10 -8.15 -6.82 -6.43
N LYS A 11 -7.16 -6.68 -7.32
CA LYS A 11 -5.73 -6.65 -6.95
C LYS A 11 -5.42 -5.52 -5.96
N VAL A 12 -5.92 -4.30 -6.22
CA VAL A 12 -5.73 -3.14 -5.33
C VAL A 12 -6.31 -3.41 -3.94
N LEU A 13 -7.52 -3.95 -3.87
CA LEU A 13 -8.20 -4.21 -2.60
C LEU A 13 -7.56 -5.37 -1.83
N ASP A 14 -7.09 -6.40 -2.54
CA ASP A 14 -6.36 -7.52 -1.94
C ASP A 14 -4.99 -7.09 -1.43
N ALA A 15 -4.33 -6.14 -2.11
CA ALA A 15 -3.11 -5.51 -1.61
C ALA A 15 -3.39 -4.72 -0.32
N TYR A 16 -4.40 -3.84 -0.34
CA TYR A 16 -4.80 -3.03 0.82
C TYR A 16 -5.12 -3.88 2.05
N ARG A 17 -5.86 -4.98 1.88
CA ARG A 17 -6.19 -5.93 2.97
C ARG A 17 -4.97 -6.52 3.65
N ARG A 18 -3.91 -6.79 2.89
CA ARG A 18 -2.69 -7.44 3.37
C ARG A 18 -1.67 -6.44 3.91
N THR A 19 -1.87 -5.13 3.69
CA THR A 19 -0.93 -4.10 4.10
C THR A 19 -0.93 -3.90 5.63
N PRO A 20 0.21 -4.09 6.31
CA PRO A 20 0.34 -3.84 7.73
C PRO A 20 0.00 -2.39 8.11
N GLY A 21 -0.58 -2.20 9.29
CA GLY A 21 -0.97 -0.88 9.77
C GLY A 21 -2.23 -0.31 9.11
N THR A 22 -2.91 -1.07 8.25
CA THR A 22 -4.29 -0.82 7.84
C THR A 22 -5.26 -1.64 8.69
N THR A 23 -6.53 -1.26 8.69
CA THR A 23 -7.61 -2.08 9.31
C THR A 23 -7.96 -3.34 8.50
N GLY A 24 -7.51 -3.45 7.25
CA GLY A 24 -7.91 -4.50 6.32
C GLY A 24 -9.39 -4.46 5.88
N VAL A 25 -10.22 -3.60 6.47
CA VAL A 25 -11.65 -3.50 6.14
C VAL A 25 -11.85 -2.69 4.86
N VAL A 26 -12.44 -3.34 3.85
CA VAL A 26 -12.74 -2.71 2.55
C VAL A 26 -14.17 -2.18 2.52
N ARG A 27 -14.32 -0.85 2.43
CA ARG A 27 -15.60 -0.14 2.32
C ARG A 27 -16.02 0.09 0.87
N ARG A 28 -17.26 0.54 0.68
CA ARG A 28 -17.79 0.94 -0.65
C ARG A 28 -16.93 2.01 -1.30
N ASN A 29 -16.51 3.02 -0.53
CA ASN A 29 -15.70 4.12 -1.04
C ASN A 29 -14.31 3.63 -1.51
N ASP A 30 -13.71 2.64 -0.84
CA ASP A 30 -12.42 2.05 -1.29
C ASP A 30 -12.57 1.37 -2.66
N ARG A 31 -13.70 0.70 -2.92
CA ARG A 31 -14.02 0.10 -4.23
C ARG A 31 -14.19 1.16 -5.31
N LEU A 32 -14.89 2.26 -5.00
CA LEU A 32 -15.07 3.39 -5.91
C LEU A 32 -13.72 4.05 -6.22
N LEU A 33 -12.87 4.24 -5.22
CA LEU A 33 -11.54 4.80 -5.41
C LEU A 33 -10.68 3.90 -6.31
N ALA A 34 -10.68 2.59 -6.09
CA ALA A 34 -9.96 1.66 -6.96
C ALA A 34 -10.46 1.72 -8.42
N ALA A 35 -11.77 1.92 -8.63
CA ALA A 35 -12.34 2.12 -9.96
C ALA A 35 -11.85 3.45 -10.60
N VAL A 36 -11.80 4.54 -9.83
CA VAL A 36 -11.30 5.84 -10.28
C VAL A 36 -9.81 5.77 -10.63
N LEU A 37 -8.99 5.05 -9.84
CA LEU A 37 -7.57 4.86 -10.13
C LEU A 37 -7.35 4.10 -11.44
N TYR A 38 -8.19 3.08 -11.72
CA TYR A 38 -8.19 2.39 -13.01
C TYR A 38 -8.53 3.33 -14.16
N ASP A 39 -9.60 4.11 -14.03
CA ASP A 39 -10.05 5.05 -15.08
C ASP A 39 -8.99 6.14 -15.36
N ARG A 40 -8.17 6.48 -14.36
CA ARG A 40 -7.01 7.37 -14.48
C ARG A 40 -5.75 6.71 -15.05
N GLY A 41 -5.79 5.41 -15.35
CA GLY A 41 -4.64 4.67 -15.87
C GLY A 41 -3.51 4.45 -14.86
N VAL A 42 -3.77 4.57 -13.55
CA VAL A 42 -2.76 4.37 -12.51
C VAL A 42 -2.34 2.90 -12.50
N PRO A 43 -1.05 2.54 -12.66
CA PRO A 43 -0.61 1.15 -12.64
C PRO A 43 -0.89 0.47 -11.29
N VAL A 44 -1.30 -0.81 -11.30
CA VAL A 44 -1.47 -1.60 -10.05
C VAL A 44 -0.20 -1.57 -9.21
N THR A 45 0.96 -1.69 -9.86
CA THR A 45 2.27 -1.68 -9.20
C THR A 45 2.55 -0.37 -8.47
N ALA A 46 2.08 0.78 -8.97
CA ALA A 46 2.22 2.05 -8.28
C ALA A 46 1.39 2.08 -6.99
N VAL A 47 0.17 1.51 -7.02
CA VAL A 47 -0.68 1.39 -5.83
C VAL A 47 -0.08 0.43 -4.80
N GLU A 48 0.46 -0.71 -5.25
CA GLU A 48 1.17 -1.68 -4.39
C GLU A 48 2.41 -1.06 -3.74
N ASN A 49 3.21 -0.32 -4.51
CA ASN A 49 4.38 0.39 -4.03
C ASN A 49 4.01 1.48 -3.00
N ALA A 50 2.91 2.19 -3.20
CA ALA A 50 2.42 3.19 -2.24
C ALA A 50 1.95 2.55 -0.93
N LEU A 51 1.25 1.42 -1.02
CA LEU A 51 0.85 0.63 0.15
C LEU A 51 2.06 0.16 0.94
N LEU A 52 3.07 -0.34 0.24
CA LEU A 52 4.33 -0.79 0.82
C LEU A 52 5.06 0.37 1.52
N LEU A 53 5.24 1.50 0.81
CA LEU A 53 5.89 2.70 1.35
C LEU A 53 5.18 3.23 2.60
N ALA A 54 3.85 3.27 2.59
CA ALA A 54 3.06 3.68 3.74
C ALA A 54 3.24 2.71 4.92
N ALA A 55 3.24 1.40 4.69
CA ALA A 55 3.50 0.42 5.74
C ALA A 55 4.91 0.58 6.32
N SER A 56 5.92 0.74 5.46
CA SER A 56 7.31 0.96 5.90
C SER A 56 7.45 2.18 6.78
N ARG A 57 6.89 3.33 6.38
CA ARG A 57 6.93 4.56 7.19
C ARG A 57 6.33 4.38 8.58
N ARG A 58 5.35 3.51 8.72
CA ARG A 58 4.71 3.20 10.00
C ARG A 58 5.53 2.22 10.82
N ILE A 59 6.13 1.21 10.19
CA ILE A 59 6.99 0.20 10.84
C ILE A 59 8.30 0.83 11.34
N PHE A 60 8.92 1.69 10.54
CA PHE A 60 10.19 2.36 10.87
C PHE A 60 10.00 3.67 11.62
N ARG A 61 8.76 3.97 12.07
CA ARG A 61 8.49 5.15 12.89
C ARG A 61 9.25 5.03 14.21
N SER A 62 9.85 6.13 14.66
CA SER A 62 10.56 6.16 15.95
C SER A 62 9.67 5.63 17.09
N PRO A 63 10.20 4.82 18.03
CA PRO A 63 9.46 4.36 19.21
C PRO A 63 8.95 5.51 20.09
N ASP A 64 9.66 6.64 20.11
CA ASP A 64 9.30 7.82 20.92
C ASP A 64 8.21 8.68 20.27
N ALA A 65 7.79 8.36 19.04
CA ALA A 65 6.77 9.12 18.33
C ALA A 65 5.36 8.64 18.72
N VAL A 66 4.40 9.59 18.73
CA VAL A 66 2.99 9.28 19.03
C VAL A 66 2.50 8.11 18.15
N PRO A 67 1.88 7.07 18.74
CA PRO A 67 1.37 5.92 18.01
C PRO A 67 0.33 6.31 16.95
N LEU A 68 0.47 5.74 15.76
CA LEU A 68 -0.46 6.03 14.67
C LEU A 68 -1.66 5.07 14.73
N GLN A 69 -2.87 5.64 14.73
CA GLN A 69 -4.10 4.87 14.53
C GLN A 69 -4.05 4.11 13.21
N PRO A 70 -4.58 2.87 13.14
CA PRO A 70 -4.61 2.10 11.90
C PRO A 70 -5.27 2.87 10.75
N ILE A 71 -4.74 2.70 9.53
CA ILE A 71 -5.31 3.30 8.33
C ILE A 71 -6.68 2.68 8.07
N ARG A 72 -7.71 3.54 8.10
CA ARG A 72 -9.09 3.07 8.00
C ARG A 72 -9.54 2.91 6.55
N SER A 73 -9.00 3.64 5.59
CA SER A 73 -9.45 3.59 4.19
C SER A 73 -8.30 3.80 3.21
N LEU A 74 -8.46 3.27 1.99
CA LEU A 74 -7.54 3.50 0.86
C LEU A 74 -7.39 4.99 0.53
N TYR A 75 -8.39 5.82 0.82
CA TYR A 75 -8.33 7.28 0.59
C TYR A 75 -7.17 7.96 1.33
N TYR A 76 -6.78 7.48 2.51
CA TYR A 76 -5.65 8.05 3.26
C TYR A 76 -4.30 7.83 2.56
N LEU A 77 -4.25 6.96 1.56
CA LEU A 77 -3.05 6.62 0.82
C LEU A 77 -2.93 7.36 -0.50
N LEU A 78 -3.94 8.14 -0.91
CA LEU A 78 -3.86 8.96 -2.12
C LEU A 78 -2.60 9.82 -2.19
N PRO A 79 -2.19 10.56 -1.13
CA PRO A 79 -0.96 11.34 -1.18
C PRO A 79 0.30 10.48 -1.41
N VAL A 80 0.31 9.24 -0.92
CA VAL A 80 1.44 8.31 -1.09
C VAL A 80 1.45 7.71 -2.50
N ILE A 81 0.27 7.50 -3.09
CA ILE A 81 0.14 7.09 -4.50
C ILE A 81 0.67 8.21 -5.41
N ASP A 82 0.25 9.45 -5.17
CA ASP A 82 0.73 10.61 -5.93
C ASP A 82 2.25 10.76 -5.79
N GLU A 83 2.79 10.57 -4.59
CA GLU A 83 4.23 10.55 -4.34
C GLU A 83 4.94 9.48 -5.17
N VAL A 84 4.50 8.22 -5.10
CA VAL A 84 5.11 7.12 -5.86
C VAL A 84 5.06 7.35 -7.37
N LEU A 85 3.99 7.96 -7.88
CA LEU A 85 3.88 8.32 -9.30
C LEU A 85 4.86 9.42 -9.72
N GLN A 86 5.24 10.31 -8.80
CA GLN A 86 6.21 11.39 -9.06
C GLN A 86 7.67 10.93 -8.84
N LEU A 87 7.88 9.95 -7.98
CA LEU A 87 9.21 9.42 -7.65
C LEU A 87 9.82 8.68 -8.86
N ARG A 88 11.00 9.11 -9.29
CA ARG A 88 11.85 8.38 -10.25
C ARG A 88 12.65 7.29 -9.53
N ILE A 89 11.96 6.41 -8.82
CA ILE A 89 12.58 5.31 -8.06
C ILE A 89 12.38 4.00 -8.82
N SER A 90 13.43 3.18 -8.93
CA SER A 90 13.34 1.88 -9.59
C SER A 90 12.48 0.90 -8.78
N GLN A 91 11.92 -0.08 -9.46
CA GLN A 91 11.17 -1.16 -8.80
C GLN A 91 12.05 -1.97 -7.82
N ASP A 92 13.38 -1.93 -7.98
CA ASP A 92 14.30 -2.65 -7.08
C ASP A 92 14.32 -2.06 -5.68
N TYR A 93 14.09 -0.75 -5.52
CA TYR A 93 13.95 -0.13 -4.21
C TYR A 93 12.73 -0.68 -3.46
N PHE A 94 11.58 -0.79 -4.13
CA PHE A 94 10.38 -1.36 -3.54
C PHE A 94 10.55 -2.86 -3.25
N ARG A 95 11.26 -3.60 -4.11
CA ARG A 95 11.60 -5.00 -3.83
C ARG A 95 12.48 -5.13 -2.58
N TYR A 96 13.50 -4.29 -2.45
CA TYR A 96 14.34 -4.23 -1.25
C TYR A 96 13.51 -3.91 0.01
N LEU A 97 12.60 -2.94 -0.09
CA LEU A 97 11.74 -2.52 1.01
C LEU A 97 10.80 -3.65 1.48
N GLN A 98 10.22 -4.41 0.54
CA GLN A 98 9.40 -5.59 0.83
C GLN A 98 10.21 -6.65 1.59
N LEU A 99 11.40 -7.00 1.08
CA LEU A 99 12.27 -7.98 1.72
C LEU A 99 12.66 -7.57 3.15
N HIS A 100 12.85 -6.27 3.38
CA HIS A 100 13.19 -5.76 4.70
C HIS A 100 12.01 -5.88 5.68
N ILE A 101 10.79 -5.55 5.25
CA ILE A 101 9.57 -5.74 6.07
C ILE A 101 9.32 -7.22 6.38
N ASP A 102 9.41 -8.10 5.38
CA ASP A 102 9.16 -9.53 5.56
C ASP A 102 10.11 -10.15 6.60
N ARG A 103 11.38 -9.71 6.63
CA ARG A 103 12.36 -10.14 7.65
C ARG A 103 11.97 -9.70 9.06
N LEU A 104 11.50 -8.46 9.22
CA LEU A 104 11.08 -7.95 10.53
C LEU A 104 9.84 -8.66 11.04
N GLN A 105 8.86 -8.91 10.16
CA GLN A 105 7.67 -9.67 10.50
C GLN A 105 8.04 -11.10 10.95
N LYS A 106 8.94 -11.79 10.24
CA LYS A 106 9.44 -13.11 10.66
C LYS A 106 10.09 -13.07 12.04
N LYS A 107 10.90 -12.06 12.34
CA LYS A 107 11.57 -11.93 13.65
C LYS A 107 10.58 -11.77 14.81
N ASN A 108 9.44 -11.13 14.58
CA ASN A 108 8.41 -10.92 15.61
C ASN A 108 7.52 -12.15 15.86
N ILE A 109 7.56 -13.17 15.01
CA ILE A 109 6.75 -14.40 15.15
C ILE A 109 7.54 -15.51 15.87
N THR A 110 8.87 -15.47 15.81
CA THR A 110 9.76 -16.51 16.36
C THR A 110 10.40 -16.13 17.70
N SER A 111 9.91 -15.08 18.37
CA SER A 111 10.48 -14.56 19.62
C SER A 111 9.46 -14.53 20.76
#